data_AF-A0A7V3AF74-F1
#
_entry.id   AF-A0A7V3AF74-F1
#
_cell.length_a   1.000
_cell.length_b   1.000
_cell.length_c   1.000
_cell.angle_alpha   90.00
_cell.angle_beta   90.00
_cell.angle_gamma   90.00
#
_symmetry.space_group_name_H-M   'P 1'
#
loop_
_entity.id
_entity.type
_entity.pdbx_description
1 polymer ?
#
loop_
_entity_poly.entity_id
_entity_poly.type
_entity_poly.pdbx_seq_one_letter_code
_entity_poly.pdbx_strand_id
1 'polypeptide(L)'
;MTRMTRLIAPIQPSCRRVRAGNHAGLAVLTPIYRGIIRCGKSVVRVTAWRPCGRPSDSAVELSVFSKRISSMSQHDCSGRSHCGGPDRRSFLALCAGLAAEGLLCGSADAASCGPPPKAKPHRWKAGESFPPLPLPATPLRRSEKKRPPAPPALIGKVEYGKMVEGTDEKGQKYSYRDWTTDPADVQSLMQHVKQSLNLDYRGIQIPLAQFSWDPAELPILYLTGHEGFEFDEDLRKKLRWYLQDGGTLLGDACCGMKPYRDAFLSEMNAIFPRHRMDPLPLDHPVYSSFQKIEEVSFIGEDQKPFKGAPFLEGVHLGCRCAVLFTPYDLSCGWDGHSHEAGRRVWSAQTGPQDAIRLGVNILAYCLASYQQGRQLAISKRYHEADAASDEKFVFGQVVHEGDW
;
A
#
# COMPACT_ATOMS: atom_id res chain seq x y z
N MET A 1 -33.72 43.74 8.50
CA MET A 1 -33.30 44.33 7.21
C MET A 1 -32.51 45.60 7.48
N THR A 2 -31.19 45.55 7.36
CA THR A 2 -30.32 46.74 7.42
C THR A 2 -29.21 46.55 6.40
N ARG A 3 -29.18 47.41 5.37
CA ARG A 3 -28.27 47.34 4.22
C ARG A 3 -26.82 47.64 4.64
N MET A 4 -25.87 46.81 4.21
CA MET A 4 -24.44 47.16 4.20
C MET A 4 -24.09 47.78 2.84
N THR A 5 -23.60 49.02 2.86
CA THR A 5 -23.09 49.73 1.69
C THR A 5 -21.56 49.65 1.69
N ARG A 6 -20.94 49.09 0.64
CA ARG A 6 -19.48 49.15 0.43
C ARG A 6 -19.14 50.41 -0.36
N LEU A 7 -18.24 51.24 0.17
CA LEU A 7 -17.59 52.33 -0.55
C LEU A 7 -16.16 51.88 -0.92
N ILE A 8 -15.82 51.90 -2.21
CA ILE A 8 -14.47 51.67 -2.73
C ILE A 8 -14.13 52.89 -3.60
N ALA A 9 -13.01 53.57 -3.33
CA ALA A 9 -12.47 54.64 -4.16
C ALA A 9 -11.07 54.22 -4.68
N PRO A 10 -10.70 54.51 -5.95
CA PRO A 10 -9.40 54.13 -6.51
C PRO A 10 -8.33 55.23 -6.32
N ILE A 11 -7.09 54.82 -6.03
CA ILE A 11 -5.90 55.69 -6.03
C ILE A 11 -4.88 55.08 -7.01
N GLN A 12 -4.40 55.86 -7.98
CA GLN A 12 -3.38 55.45 -8.96
C GLN A 12 -1.95 55.47 -8.37
N PRO A 13 -1.04 54.56 -8.77
CA PRO A 13 0.35 54.60 -8.32
C PRO A 13 1.27 55.35 -9.30
N SER A 14 2.12 56.24 -8.76
CA SER A 14 3.25 56.86 -9.46
C SER A 14 4.51 56.00 -9.32
N CYS A 15 5.30 55.93 -10.40
CA CYS A 15 6.47 55.05 -10.52
C CYS A 15 7.77 55.84 -10.28
N ARG A 16 8.64 55.39 -9.36
CA ARG A 16 10.03 55.88 -9.24
C ARG A 16 11.01 54.71 -9.19
N ARG A 17 12.00 54.72 -10.09
CA ARG A 17 13.12 53.76 -10.20
C ARG A 17 14.18 54.02 -9.13
N VAL A 18 14.73 52.95 -8.54
CA VAL A 18 16.04 52.95 -7.88
C VAL A 18 16.86 51.76 -8.39
N ARG A 19 18.14 52.01 -8.67
CA ARG A 19 19.13 51.11 -9.32
C ARG A 19 19.66 50.02 -8.38
N ALA A 20 20.06 48.90 -8.99
CA ALA A 20 20.60 47.69 -8.37
C ALA A 20 22.09 47.79 -7.97
N GLY A 21 22.47 47.05 -6.93
CA GLY A 21 23.83 46.71 -6.53
C GLY A 21 23.85 45.30 -5.90
N ASN A 22 24.94 44.57 -6.13
CA ASN A 22 25.04 43.11 -6.24
C ASN A 22 24.91 42.27 -4.94
N HIS A 23 24.54 40.99 -5.16
CA HIS A 23 24.53 39.80 -4.29
C HIS A 23 23.42 39.65 -3.24
N ALA A 24 22.45 38.78 -3.53
CA ALA A 24 21.88 37.73 -2.65
C ALA A 24 20.61 37.16 -3.29
N GLY A 25 20.35 35.86 -3.09
CA GLY A 25 18.99 35.35 -3.22
C GLY A 25 18.08 36.04 -2.21
N LEU A 26 16.83 36.34 -2.60
CA LEU A 26 15.71 36.44 -1.67
C LEU A 26 14.39 36.48 -2.43
N ALA A 27 13.43 35.70 -1.94
CA ALA A 27 12.05 35.72 -2.34
C ALA A 27 11.44 37.11 -2.14
N VAL A 28 10.79 37.64 -3.17
CA VAL A 28 9.99 38.86 -3.09
C VAL A 28 8.59 38.48 -2.60
N LEU A 29 8.29 38.81 -1.35
CA LEU A 29 6.95 38.75 -0.77
C LEU A 29 6.36 40.15 -0.73
N THR A 30 5.40 40.45 -1.60
CA THR A 30 4.60 41.69 -1.57
C THR A 30 3.32 41.47 -0.75
N PRO A 31 2.98 42.34 0.22
CA PRO A 31 1.75 42.23 1.00
C PRO A 31 0.56 42.83 0.24
N ILE A 32 -0.54 42.09 0.14
CA ILE A 32 -1.78 42.57 -0.49
C ILE A 32 -2.93 42.38 0.51
N TYR A 33 -3.49 43.50 0.99
CA TYR A 33 -4.57 43.71 1.97
C TYR A 33 -4.25 43.75 3.47
N ARG A 34 -4.59 44.89 4.10
CA ARG A 34 -4.90 45.02 5.54
C ARG A 34 -6.35 45.45 5.66
N GLY A 35 -7.19 44.65 6.30
CA GLY A 35 -8.55 45.00 6.68
C GLY A 35 -8.76 44.80 8.18
N ILE A 36 -9.44 45.74 8.82
CA ILE A 36 -9.87 45.65 10.23
C ILE A 36 -11.36 45.36 10.21
N ILE A 37 -11.79 44.25 10.81
CA ILE A 37 -13.20 43.96 11.06
C ILE A 37 -13.46 44.24 12.55
N ARG A 38 -14.35 45.18 12.86
CA ARG A 38 -14.80 45.44 14.24
C ARG A 38 -16.02 44.58 14.54
N CYS A 39 -15.91 43.70 15.54
CA CYS A 39 -17.04 43.03 16.17
C CYS A 39 -16.89 43.20 17.69
N GLY A 40 -17.68 44.09 18.30
CA GLY A 40 -17.61 44.34 19.75
C GLY A 40 -16.25 44.84 20.29
N LYS A 41 -15.96 44.55 21.56
CA LYS A 41 -14.78 45.06 22.31
C LYS A 41 -13.47 44.30 22.09
N SER A 42 -13.32 43.56 20.98
CA SER A 42 -12.10 42.80 20.69
C SER A 42 -11.66 43.00 19.24
N VAL A 43 -10.37 43.28 19.03
CA VAL A 43 -9.77 43.48 17.69
C VAL A 43 -9.00 42.21 17.33
N VAL A 44 -9.44 41.52 16.28
CA VAL A 44 -8.76 40.32 15.74
C VAL A 44 -8.04 40.68 14.45
N ARG A 45 -6.75 40.33 14.36
CA ARG A 45 -5.90 40.53 13.19
C ARG A 45 -5.80 39.22 12.42
N VAL A 46 -6.37 39.16 11.22
CA VAL A 46 -6.30 37.96 10.36
C VAL A 46 -5.33 38.22 9.22
N THR A 47 -4.41 37.28 8.99
CA THR A 47 -3.47 37.30 7.86
C THR A 47 -3.66 35.98 7.09
N ALA A 48 -4.03 36.05 5.81
CA ALA A 48 -4.25 34.89 4.96
C ALA A 48 -3.30 34.90 3.75
N TRP A 49 -2.83 33.72 3.35
CA TRP A 49 -1.92 33.49 2.23
C TRP A 49 -2.59 32.60 1.17
N ARG A 50 -2.35 32.86 -0.13
CA ARG A 50 -2.73 31.96 -1.24
C ARG A 50 -1.51 31.66 -2.13
N PRO A 51 -1.32 30.41 -2.59
CA PRO A 51 -0.39 30.09 -3.67
C PRO A 51 -0.95 30.52 -5.03
N CYS A 52 -0.07 30.89 -5.96
CA CYS A 52 -0.38 31.52 -7.24
C CYS A 52 -0.11 30.56 -8.42
N GLY A 53 -1.05 30.38 -9.37
CA GLY A 53 -0.86 29.52 -10.54
C GLY A 53 -2.04 29.37 -11.54
N ARG A 54 -2.36 30.45 -12.27
CA ARG A 54 -2.93 30.61 -13.64
C ARG A 54 -4.32 30.04 -14.08
N PRO A 55 -4.92 30.63 -15.15
CA PRO A 55 -6.37 30.90 -15.24
C PRO A 55 -7.08 30.17 -16.39
N SER A 56 -8.40 29.96 -16.28
CA SER A 56 -9.43 30.40 -17.24
C SER A 56 -10.79 29.77 -16.92
N ASP A 57 -11.80 30.62 -17.05
CA ASP A 57 -13.19 30.35 -17.42
C ASP A 57 -14.11 29.63 -16.42
N SER A 58 -14.88 30.49 -15.75
CA SER A 58 -16.21 30.19 -15.25
C SER A 58 -17.16 30.14 -16.45
N ALA A 59 -17.64 28.96 -16.79
CA ALA A 59 -18.87 28.77 -17.55
C ALA A 59 -19.78 27.80 -16.78
N VAL A 60 -20.79 28.37 -16.16
CA VAL A 60 -21.99 27.67 -15.69
C VAL A 60 -22.84 27.43 -16.94
N GLU A 61 -23.06 26.18 -17.32
CA GLU A 61 -24.03 25.85 -18.37
C GLU A 61 -25.03 24.80 -17.86
N LEU A 62 -26.31 25.15 -18.04
CA LEU A 62 -27.48 24.44 -17.59
C LEU A 62 -27.73 23.17 -18.42
N SER A 63 -28.12 22.11 -17.72
CA SER A 63 -28.69 20.89 -18.28
C SER A 63 -30.09 21.14 -18.88
N VAL A 64 -30.30 20.80 -20.16
CA VAL A 64 -31.61 20.53 -20.76
C VAL A 64 -31.55 19.25 -21.60
N PHE A 65 -32.51 18.38 -21.35
CA PHE A 65 -32.80 17.10 -22.02
C PHE A 65 -33.10 17.24 -23.52
N SER A 66 -32.62 16.30 -24.34
CA SER A 66 -33.38 15.83 -25.52
C SER A 66 -32.92 14.46 -26.02
N LYS A 67 -33.90 13.57 -26.23
CA LYS A 67 -33.83 12.25 -26.86
C LYS A 67 -33.40 12.36 -28.33
N ARG A 68 -32.62 11.38 -28.82
CA ARG A 68 -32.93 10.70 -30.10
C ARG A 68 -32.26 9.34 -30.22
N ILE A 69 -33.13 8.37 -30.50
CA ILE A 69 -32.89 6.98 -30.94
C ILE A 69 -32.86 6.99 -32.47
N SER A 70 -31.93 6.26 -33.09
CA SER A 70 -31.96 5.76 -34.49
C SER A 70 -30.77 4.80 -34.63
N SER A 71 -30.92 3.46 -34.58
CA SER A 71 -31.44 2.51 -35.59
C SER A 71 -30.37 1.99 -36.58
N MET A 72 -30.18 0.67 -36.53
CA MET A 72 -29.99 -0.30 -37.63
C MET A 72 -28.78 -0.19 -38.56
N SER A 73 -27.99 -1.28 -38.60
CA SER A 73 -27.74 -2.04 -39.84
C SER A 73 -27.16 -3.41 -39.50
N GLN A 74 -27.99 -4.45 -39.65
CA GLN A 74 -27.60 -5.85 -39.67
C GLN A 74 -26.97 -6.17 -41.03
N HIS A 75 -25.89 -6.96 -41.04
CA HIS A 75 -25.50 -7.73 -42.22
C HIS A 75 -25.70 -9.21 -41.93
N ASP A 76 -26.74 -9.74 -42.55
CA ASP A 76 -26.91 -11.15 -42.88
C ASP A 76 -25.88 -11.53 -43.96
N CYS A 77 -25.25 -12.70 -43.81
CA CYS A 77 -24.76 -13.48 -44.94
C CYS A 77 -24.84 -14.96 -44.60
N SER A 78 -25.92 -15.57 -45.08
CA SER A 78 -26.16 -17.00 -45.19
C SER A 78 -25.16 -17.70 -46.11
N GLY A 79 -24.76 -18.93 -45.77
CA GLY A 79 -24.04 -19.82 -46.69
C GLY A 79 -23.90 -21.25 -46.16
N ARG A 80 -24.88 -22.10 -46.48
CA ARG A 80 -24.83 -23.57 -46.31
C ARG A 80 -23.74 -24.18 -47.20
N SER A 81 -23.12 -25.28 -46.75
CA SER A 81 -23.30 -26.62 -47.37
C SER A 81 -22.33 -27.69 -46.81
N HIS A 82 -22.93 -28.81 -46.35
CA HIS A 82 -22.55 -30.23 -46.61
C HIS A 82 -21.18 -30.73 -46.13
N CYS A 83 -20.93 -31.98 -45.75
CA CYS A 83 -21.67 -33.22 -45.47
C CYS A 83 -20.59 -34.22 -44.99
N GLY A 84 -20.96 -35.24 -44.21
CA GLY A 84 -20.24 -36.52 -44.20
C GLY A 84 -19.47 -36.87 -42.92
N GLY A 85 -20.09 -37.67 -42.05
CA GLY A 85 -19.41 -38.85 -41.50
C GLY A 85 -19.71 -40.06 -42.39
N PRO A 86 -19.36 -41.31 -42.02
CA PRO A 86 -18.65 -41.77 -40.83
C PRO A 86 -17.45 -42.68 -41.16
N ASP A 87 -16.64 -43.11 -40.18
CA ASP A 87 -16.41 -44.56 -40.04
C ASP A 87 -15.77 -45.00 -38.71
N ARG A 88 -16.17 -46.20 -38.29
CA ARG A 88 -15.72 -46.94 -37.10
C ARG A 88 -14.70 -48.00 -37.51
N ARG A 89 -13.56 -48.07 -36.81
CA ARG A 89 -12.67 -49.22 -36.54
C ARG A 89 -11.41 -48.59 -35.88
N SER A 90 -11.00 -48.91 -34.66
CA SER A 90 -10.57 -50.23 -34.23
C SER A 90 -10.59 -50.33 -32.70
N PHE A 91 -11.06 -51.48 -32.22
CA PHE A 91 -11.01 -51.94 -30.85
C PHE A 91 -9.67 -52.68 -30.60
N LEU A 92 -9.19 -52.62 -29.36
CA LEU A 92 -8.21 -53.51 -28.68
C LEU A 92 -6.70 -53.40 -29.06
N ALA A 93 -5.93 -52.79 -28.16
CA ALA A 93 -4.68 -53.37 -27.66
C ALA A 93 -4.39 -52.86 -26.24
N LEU A 94 -4.30 -53.82 -25.32
CA LEU A 94 -4.11 -53.68 -23.89
C LEU A 94 -2.60 -53.58 -23.56
N CYS A 95 -2.25 -52.69 -22.64
CA CYS A 95 -1.12 -52.73 -21.69
C CYS A 95 0.24 -53.35 -22.12
N ALA A 96 1.23 -52.48 -22.35
CA ALA A 96 2.62 -52.73 -21.95
C ALA A 96 3.32 -51.39 -21.71
N GLY A 97 3.91 -51.24 -20.52
CA GLY A 97 4.47 -49.99 -20.02
C GLY A 97 5.71 -49.52 -20.78
N LEU A 98 5.71 -48.22 -21.03
CA LEU A 98 6.84 -47.29 -21.14
C LEU A 98 6.28 -46.00 -20.51
N ALA A 99 6.65 -45.66 -19.28
CA ALA A 99 7.83 -44.85 -18.99
C ALA A 99 7.90 -43.59 -19.85
N ALA A 100 7.70 -42.45 -19.17
CA ALA A 100 7.78 -41.07 -19.65
C ALA A 100 6.58 -40.57 -20.48
N GLU A 101 6.24 -39.31 -20.24
CA GLU A 101 5.15 -38.53 -20.86
C GLU A 101 3.74 -38.77 -20.30
N GLY A 102 3.46 -38.05 -19.20
CA GLY A 102 2.12 -37.81 -18.70
C GLY A 102 2.06 -36.42 -18.09
N LEU A 103 1.80 -35.44 -18.95
CA LEU A 103 1.23 -34.09 -18.67
C LEU A 103 1.83 -33.38 -17.44
N LEU A 104 2.77 -32.44 -17.59
CA LEU A 104 2.46 -31.06 -17.99
C LEU A 104 1.01 -30.66 -17.68
N CYS A 105 0.64 -30.74 -16.40
CA CYS A 105 -0.46 -29.95 -15.87
C CYS A 105 0.08 -28.52 -15.65
N GLY A 106 0.28 -27.81 -16.76
CA GLY A 106 0.33 -26.35 -16.75
C GLY A 106 -1.10 -25.86 -16.55
N SER A 107 -1.44 -25.50 -15.33
CA SER A 107 -2.69 -24.82 -15.03
C SER A 107 -2.44 -23.80 -13.92
N ALA A 108 -2.59 -22.53 -14.28
CA ALA A 108 -2.70 -21.33 -13.44
C ALA A 108 -1.47 -20.43 -13.23
N ASP A 109 -0.63 -20.24 -14.26
CA ASP A 109 0.31 -19.09 -14.35
C ASP A 109 -0.35 -17.80 -14.93
N ALA A 110 -1.67 -17.81 -15.17
CA ALA A 110 -2.34 -16.74 -15.93
C ALA A 110 -2.63 -15.45 -15.14
N ALA A 111 -2.18 -15.31 -13.89
CA ALA A 111 -2.55 -14.14 -13.07
C ALA A 111 -1.64 -13.79 -11.89
N SER A 112 -0.62 -14.59 -11.62
CA SER A 112 0.49 -14.21 -10.75
C SER A 112 1.56 -13.65 -11.67
N CYS A 113 1.96 -12.39 -11.51
CA CYS A 113 3.07 -11.84 -12.29
C CYS A 113 4.43 -12.35 -11.79
N GLY A 114 4.47 -12.84 -10.54
CA GLY A 114 5.70 -13.30 -9.90
C GLY A 114 5.98 -14.81 -9.93
N PRO A 115 7.26 -15.23 -9.91
CA PRO A 115 7.64 -16.62 -9.69
C PRO A 115 7.09 -17.19 -8.38
N PRO A 116 6.80 -18.50 -8.33
CA PRO A 116 6.34 -19.12 -7.09
C PRO A 116 7.41 -19.04 -5.99
N PRO A 117 7.00 -18.93 -4.72
CA PRO A 117 7.90 -18.85 -3.58
C PRO A 117 8.84 -20.06 -3.50
N LYS A 118 10.11 -19.81 -3.17
CA LYS A 118 11.11 -20.88 -3.01
C LYS A 118 10.70 -21.82 -1.87
N ALA A 119 10.62 -23.12 -2.18
CA ALA A 119 10.31 -24.16 -1.20
C ALA A 119 11.30 -24.19 -0.04
N LYS A 120 10.81 -24.47 1.17
CA LYS A 120 11.65 -24.52 2.38
C LYS A 120 12.63 -25.71 2.28
N PRO A 121 13.95 -25.49 2.48
CA PRO A 121 14.90 -26.58 2.47
C PRO A 121 14.58 -27.58 3.58
N HIS A 122 14.71 -28.87 3.30
CA HIS A 122 14.48 -29.93 4.27
C HIS A 122 15.80 -30.36 4.90
N ARG A 123 15.94 -30.11 6.22
CA ARG A 123 17.09 -30.57 6.98
C ARG A 123 16.80 -31.93 7.60
N TRP A 124 17.63 -32.91 7.28
CA TRP A 124 17.59 -34.25 7.86
C TRP A 124 18.77 -34.40 8.81
N LYS A 125 18.57 -35.03 9.97
CA LYS A 125 19.68 -35.62 10.74
C LYS A 125 19.48 -37.12 10.83
N ALA A 126 20.58 -37.85 10.72
CA ALA A 126 20.61 -39.25 11.09
C ALA A 126 20.63 -39.36 12.61
N GLY A 127 19.79 -40.24 13.16
CA GLY A 127 19.83 -40.69 14.53
C GLY A 127 19.71 -42.21 14.57
N GLU A 128 20.07 -42.79 15.71
CA GLU A 128 19.89 -44.21 15.98
C GLU A 128 18.76 -44.37 16.99
N SER A 129 17.80 -45.24 16.69
CA SER A 129 16.76 -45.63 17.65
C SER A 129 16.92 -47.09 18.02
N PHE A 130 16.84 -47.40 19.30
CA PHE A 130 16.80 -48.78 19.77
C PHE A 130 15.35 -49.29 19.74
N PRO A 131 15.09 -50.47 19.14
CA PRO A 131 13.79 -51.10 19.27
C PRO A 131 13.55 -51.48 20.76
N PRO A 132 12.29 -51.42 21.24
CA PRO A 132 11.97 -51.87 22.60
C PRO A 132 12.26 -53.38 22.76
N LEU A 133 12.85 -53.73 23.91
CA LEU A 133 13.40 -55.03 24.37
C LEU A 133 12.56 -56.30 24.08
N PRO A 134 13.17 -57.52 24.03
CA PRO A 134 14.44 -57.92 24.66
C PRO A 134 15.68 -57.91 23.74
N LEU A 135 16.85 -57.63 24.34
CA LEU A 135 18.17 -57.60 23.72
C LEU A 135 18.58 -59.00 23.21
N PRO A 136 19.46 -59.11 22.19
CA PRO A 136 20.32 -58.07 21.59
C PRO A 136 19.66 -57.35 20.40
N ALA A 137 19.53 -56.02 20.50
CA ALA A 137 18.91 -55.19 19.47
C ALA A 137 19.96 -54.44 18.64
N THR A 138 19.92 -54.58 17.32
CA THR A 138 20.70 -53.74 16.41
C THR A 138 20.09 -52.34 16.33
N PRO A 139 20.89 -51.26 16.47
CA PRO A 139 20.38 -49.91 16.34
C PRO A 139 19.83 -49.68 14.93
N LEU A 140 18.59 -49.22 14.83
CA LEU A 140 17.95 -48.88 13.56
C LEU A 140 18.31 -47.45 13.19
N ARG A 141 18.83 -47.26 11.98
CA ARG A 141 19.08 -45.93 11.41
C ARG A 141 17.74 -45.25 11.13
N ARG A 142 17.44 -44.19 11.86
CA ARG A 142 16.27 -43.34 11.63
C ARG A 142 16.72 -41.98 11.15
N SER A 143 16.18 -41.52 10.02
CA SER A 143 16.31 -40.13 9.61
C SER A 143 15.12 -39.35 10.18
N GLU A 144 15.42 -38.28 10.92
CA GLU A 144 14.39 -37.37 11.42
C GLU A 144 14.50 -36.03 10.70
N LYS A 145 13.34 -35.55 10.21
CA LYS A 145 13.22 -34.23 9.60
C LYS A 145 13.27 -33.18 10.71
N LYS A 146 14.35 -32.40 10.76
CA LYS A 146 14.48 -31.31 11.71
C LYS A 146 13.64 -30.12 11.26
N ARG A 147 12.78 -29.66 12.15
CA ARG A 147 12.06 -28.39 12.03
C ARG A 147 12.65 -27.45 13.09
N PRO A 148 13.61 -26.58 12.75
CA PRO A 148 14.04 -25.55 13.70
C PRO A 148 12.84 -24.69 14.10
N PRO A 149 12.85 -24.08 15.30
CA PRO A 149 11.81 -23.14 15.69
C PRO A 149 11.69 -22.07 14.60
N ALA A 150 10.46 -21.79 14.18
CA ALA A 150 10.22 -20.76 13.19
C ALA A 150 10.56 -19.39 13.81
N PRO A 151 11.21 -18.48 13.06
CA PRO A 151 11.40 -17.13 13.54
C PRO A 151 10.04 -16.45 13.81
N PRO A 152 10.01 -15.43 14.68
CA PRO A 152 8.81 -14.65 14.93
C PRO A 152 8.28 -14.01 13.64
N ALA A 153 6.96 -13.88 13.55
CA ALA A 153 6.32 -13.22 12.41
C ALA A 153 6.40 -11.70 12.58
N LEU A 154 6.80 -11.00 11.54
CA LEU A 154 6.88 -9.53 11.53
C LEU A 154 5.80 -8.91 10.66
N ILE A 155 5.56 -9.52 9.49
CA ILE A 155 4.69 -9.00 8.45
C ILE A 155 3.68 -10.06 8.02
N GLY A 156 2.40 -9.69 8.03
CA GLY A 156 1.29 -10.50 7.57
C GLY A 156 0.81 -10.04 6.22
N LYS A 157 1.05 -10.82 5.17
CA LYS A 157 0.39 -10.62 3.88
C LYS A 157 -1.07 -11.03 4.01
N VAL A 158 -1.96 -10.07 3.84
CA VAL A 158 -3.36 -10.24 4.15
C VAL A 158 -4.08 -10.95 3.01
N GLU A 159 -4.83 -11.99 3.34
CA GLU A 159 -5.76 -12.63 2.41
C GLU A 159 -7.09 -11.86 2.43
N TYR A 160 -7.41 -11.17 1.33
CA TYR A 160 -8.64 -10.40 1.19
C TYR A 160 -9.19 -10.44 -0.24
N GLY A 161 -10.42 -9.96 -0.41
CA GLY A 161 -11.06 -9.91 -1.72
C GLY A 161 -11.67 -11.24 -2.18
N LYS A 162 -12.37 -11.17 -3.31
CA LYS A 162 -12.98 -12.33 -3.98
C LYS A 162 -12.04 -12.87 -5.06
N MET A 163 -12.31 -14.08 -5.53
CA MET A 163 -11.68 -14.57 -6.76
C MET A 163 -12.11 -13.68 -7.93
N VAL A 164 -11.16 -13.14 -8.66
CA VAL A 164 -11.38 -12.38 -9.89
C VAL A 164 -11.34 -13.38 -11.05
N GLU A 165 -12.38 -13.38 -11.87
CA GLU A 165 -12.46 -14.19 -13.08
C GLU A 165 -12.18 -13.30 -14.29
N GLY A 166 -11.12 -13.61 -15.04
CA GLY A 166 -10.73 -12.95 -16.27
C GLY A 166 -10.87 -13.88 -17.48
N THR A 167 -10.92 -13.30 -18.67
CA THR A 167 -10.81 -14.05 -19.92
C THR A 167 -9.68 -13.44 -20.72
N ASP A 168 -8.69 -14.26 -21.04
CA ASP A 168 -7.50 -13.86 -21.79
C ASP A 168 -7.87 -13.52 -23.25
N GLU A 169 -6.99 -12.84 -23.98
CA GLU A 169 -7.22 -12.46 -25.40
C GLU A 169 -7.52 -13.67 -26.31
N LYS A 170 -7.08 -14.86 -25.86
CA LYS A 170 -7.30 -16.15 -26.51
C LYS A 170 -8.60 -16.85 -26.10
N GLY A 171 -9.46 -16.18 -25.34
CA GLY A 171 -10.74 -16.73 -24.85
C GLY A 171 -10.61 -17.72 -23.69
N GLN A 172 -9.43 -17.86 -23.09
CA GLN A 172 -9.22 -18.75 -21.93
C GLN A 172 -9.66 -18.06 -20.64
N LYS A 173 -10.59 -18.68 -19.91
CA LYS A 173 -11.00 -18.19 -18.60
C LYS A 173 -9.93 -18.52 -17.56
N TYR A 174 -9.51 -17.54 -16.79
CA TYR A 174 -8.62 -17.72 -15.65
C TYR A 174 -9.25 -17.09 -14.41
N SER A 175 -8.94 -17.66 -13.24
CA SER A 175 -9.41 -17.15 -11.96
C SER A 175 -8.21 -16.91 -11.06
N TYR A 176 -8.14 -15.75 -10.40
CA TYR A 176 -7.03 -15.42 -9.52
C TYR A 176 -7.46 -14.65 -8.29
N ARG A 177 -6.55 -14.56 -7.32
CA ARG A 177 -6.74 -13.76 -6.12
C ARG A 177 -5.88 -12.51 -6.26
N ASP A 178 -6.53 -11.36 -6.18
CA ASP A 178 -5.86 -10.06 -6.36
C ASP A 178 -4.75 -9.83 -5.33
N TRP A 179 -4.90 -10.37 -4.12
CA TRP A 179 -3.88 -10.25 -3.08
C TRP A 179 -2.64 -11.12 -3.31
N THR A 180 -2.68 -12.12 -4.19
CA THR A 180 -1.55 -13.05 -4.45
C THR A 180 -0.81 -12.80 -5.75
N THR A 181 -0.93 -11.62 -6.35
CA THR A 181 -0.29 -11.38 -7.66
C THR A 181 1.23 -11.58 -7.62
N ASP A 182 1.84 -11.19 -6.51
CA ASP A 182 3.27 -11.39 -6.23
C ASP A 182 3.45 -12.39 -5.06
N PRO A 183 3.56 -13.69 -5.31
CA PRO A 183 3.46 -14.69 -4.24
C PRO A 183 4.74 -14.83 -3.40
N ALA A 184 5.89 -14.40 -3.90
CA ALA A 184 7.19 -14.49 -3.21
C ALA A 184 7.69 -13.14 -2.64
N ASP A 185 6.97 -12.03 -2.87
CA ASP A 185 7.28 -10.66 -2.44
C ASP A 185 7.80 -10.57 -1.00
N VAL A 186 6.97 -10.95 -0.02
CA VAL A 186 7.27 -10.87 1.40
C VAL A 186 8.38 -11.85 1.76
N GLN A 187 8.40 -13.05 1.17
CA GLN A 187 9.45 -14.03 1.44
C GLN A 187 10.82 -13.52 0.99
N SER A 188 10.88 -12.85 -0.16
CA SER A 188 12.09 -12.28 -0.72
C SER A 188 12.54 -11.03 0.06
N LEU A 189 11.60 -10.12 0.38
CA LEU A 189 11.89 -8.97 1.23
C LEU A 189 12.48 -9.38 2.57
N MET A 190 11.91 -10.40 3.23
CA MET A 190 12.45 -10.91 4.50
C MET A 190 13.86 -11.52 4.37
N GLN A 191 14.21 -12.10 3.21
CA GLN A 191 15.59 -12.54 2.94
C GLN A 191 16.55 -11.35 2.85
N HIS A 192 16.14 -10.27 2.18
CA HIS A 192 16.95 -9.05 2.08
C HIS A 192 17.09 -8.34 3.43
N VAL A 193 16.05 -8.32 4.25
CA VAL A 193 16.10 -7.82 5.64
C VAL A 193 17.08 -8.64 6.46
N LYS A 194 17.03 -9.96 6.36
CA LYS A 194 17.97 -10.84 7.07
C LYS A 194 19.42 -10.57 6.67
N GLN A 195 19.68 -10.36 5.38
CA GLN A 195 21.01 -10.07 4.86
C GLN A 195 21.51 -8.67 5.25
N SER A 196 20.61 -7.69 5.29
CA SER A 196 20.97 -6.27 5.46
C SER A 196 20.99 -5.83 6.93
N LEU A 197 20.00 -6.27 7.72
CA LEU A 197 19.84 -5.90 9.14
C LEU A 197 20.33 -7.00 10.10
N ASN A 198 20.68 -8.19 9.59
CA ASN A 198 20.99 -9.37 10.42
C ASN A 198 19.87 -9.73 11.41
N LEU A 199 18.60 -9.53 11.00
CA LEU A 199 17.40 -9.84 11.78
C LEU A 199 16.68 -11.06 11.18
N ASP A 200 16.36 -12.05 12.00
CA ASP A 200 15.68 -13.28 11.57
C ASP A 200 14.19 -13.23 11.92
N TYR A 201 13.40 -12.63 11.03
CA TYR A 201 11.95 -12.58 11.08
C TYR A 201 11.35 -13.28 9.86
N ARG A 202 10.09 -13.70 9.95
CA ARG A 202 9.34 -14.23 8.79
C ARG A 202 8.13 -13.38 8.45
N GLY A 203 7.74 -13.47 7.19
CA GLY A 203 6.40 -13.13 6.76
C GLY A 203 5.48 -14.34 6.78
N ILE A 204 4.20 -14.10 7.01
CA ILE A 204 3.14 -15.10 6.94
C ILE A 204 2.00 -14.59 6.07
N GLN A 205 1.25 -15.50 5.45
CA GLN A 205 -0.04 -15.17 4.86
C GLN A 205 -1.11 -15.33 5.94
N ILE A 206 -2.02 -14.37 6.05
CA ILE A 206 -3.03 -14.36 7.12
C ILE A 206 -4.40 -13.94 6.61
N PRO A 207 -5.43 -14.81 6.75
CA PRO A 207 -6.80 -14.39 6.53
C PRO A 207 -7.28 -13.55 7.72
N LEU A 208 -7.85 -12.37 7.44
CA LEU A 208 -8.30 -11.41 8.48
C LEU A 208 -9.32 -11.99 9.45
N ALA A 209 -10.09 -12.99 9.01
CA ALA A 209 -11.06 -13.69 9.85
C ALA A 209 -10.41 -14.51 10.98
N GLN A 210 -9.16 -14.95 10.81
CA GLN A 210 -8.42 -15.74 11.79
C GLN A 210 -7.41 -14.91 12.59
N PHE A 211 -7.20 -13.66 12.21
CA PHE A 211 -6.26 -12.77 12.89
C PHE A 211 -6.83 -12.29 14.22
N SER A 212 -5.99 -12.29 15.25
CA SER A 212 -6.32 -11.85 16.62
C SER A 212 -6.48 -10.33 16.74
N TRP A 213 -6.02 -9.56 15.75
CA TRP A 213 -5.94 -8.10 15.78
C TRP A 213 -5.01 -7.55 16.86
N ASP A 214 -4.05 -8.35 17.33
CA ASP A 214 -3.01 -7.95 18.28
C ASP A 214 -1.69 -7.58 17.55
N PRO A 215 -1.26 -6.30 17.59
CA PRO A 215 0.03 -5.87 17.06
C PRO A 215 1.25 -6.56 17.67
N ALA A 216 1.13 -7.14 18.87
CA ALA A 216 2.23 -7.90 19.48
C ALA A 216 2.46 -9.26 18.82
N GLU A 217 1.41 -9.87 18.25
CA GLU A 217 1.53 -11.09 17.45
C GLU A 217 2.07 -10.77 16.05
N LEU A 218 1.54 -9.72 15.43
CA LEU A 218 1.86 -9.34 14.06
C LEU A 218 1.86 -7.81 13.94
N PRO A 219 3.05 -7.16 14.02
CA PRO A 219 3.13 -5.71 14.04
C PRO A 219 2.77 -5.02 12.73
N ILE A 220 2.88 -5.73 11.59
CA ILE A 220 2.68 -5.17 10.26
C ILE A 220 1.67 -6.03 9.49
N LEU A 221 0.59 -5.40 9.04
CA LEU A 221 -0.30 -5.97 8.02
C LEU A 221 0.09 -5.41 6.66
N TYR A 222 0.13 -6.26 5.66
CA TYR A 222 0.50 -5.92 4.30
C TYR A 222 -0.63 -6.27 3.33
N LEU A 223 -1.11 -5.26 2.61
CA LEU A 223 -2.15 -5.37 1.60
C LEU A 223 -1.58 -4.94 0.24
N THR A 224 -1.68 -5.81 -0.75
CA THR A 224 -1.31 -5.54 -2.14
C THR A 224 -2.39 -6.04 -3.08
N GLY A 225 -2.59 -5.38 -4.22
CA GLY A 225 -3.61 -5.75 -5.21
C GLY A 225 -3.66 -4.78 -6.39
N HIS A 226 -4.51 -5.09 -7.36
CA HIS A 226 -4.77 -4.30 -8.56
C HIS A 226 -6.18 -3.68 -8.57
N GLU A 227 -7.14 -4.38 -8.00
CA GLU A 227 -8.55 -4.07 -8.14
C GLU A 227 -9.08 -3.20 -7.00
N GLY A 228 -10.19 -2.53 -7.25
CA GLY A 228 -10.92 -1.83 -6.18
C GLY A 228 -11.47 -2.83 -5.16
N PHE A 229 -11.38 -2.48 -3.88
CA PHE A 229 -11.94 -3.27 -2.78
C PHE A 229 -12.71 -2.37 -1.81
N GLU A 230 -13.52 -2.99 -0.96
CA GLU A 230 -14.23 -2.31 0.12
C GLU A 230 -14.21 -3.19 1.37
N PHE A 231 -14.04 -2.58 2.53
CA PHE A 231 -14.15 -3.25 3.83
C PHE A 231 -15.55 -3.11 4.40
N ASP A 232 -16.01 -4.13 5.13
CA ASP A 232 -17.20 -3.98 5.94
C ASP A 232 -16.95 -3.09 7.18
N GLU A 233 -18.02 -2.59 7.78
CA GLU A 233 -17.95 -1.70 8.94
C GLU A 233 -17.24 -2.32 10.16
N ASP A 234 -17.36 -3.63 10.35
CA ASP A 234 -16.76 -4.31 11.50
C ASP A 234 -15.25 -4.49 11.30
N LEU A 235 -14.82 -4.74 10.06
CA LEU A 235 -13.43 -4.78 9.65
C LEU A 235 -12.78 -3.40 9.78
N ARG A 236 -13.47 -2.34 9.33
CA ARG A 236 -13.03 -0.94 9.52
C ARG A 236 -12.78 -0.63 11.00
N LYS A 237 -13.70 -1.01 11.89
CA LYS A 237 -13.54 -0.83 13.35
C LYS A 237 -12.35 -1.62 13.90
N LYS A 238 -12.20 -2.90 13.55
CA LYS A 238 -11.08 -3.72 14.02
C LYS A 238 -9.73 -3.18 13.55
N LEU A 239 -9.64 -2.80 12.27
CA LEU A 239 -8.44 -2.21 11.70
C LEU A 239 -8.10 -0.87 12.36
N ARG A 240 -9.12 -0.03 12.64
CA ARG A 240 -8.94 1.20 13.42
C ARG A 240 -8.28 0.92 14.77
N TRP A 241 -8.82 -0.03 15.53
CA TRP A 241 -8.29 -0.39 16.84
C TRP A 241 -6.88 -0.94 16.75
N TYR A 242 -6.60 -1.84 15.82
CA TYR A 242 -5.27 -2.40 15.59
C TYR A 242 -4.22 -1.30 15.29
N LEU A 243 -4.56 -0.33 14.45
CA LEU A 243 -3.66 0.78 14.10
C LEU A 243 -3.44 1.75 15.26
N GLN A 244 -4.49 2.01 16.04
CA GLN A 244 -4.40 2.80 17.27
C GLN A 244 -3.59 2.09 18.37
N ASP A 245 -3.66 0.77 18.44
CA ASP A 245 -2.97 -0.07 19.42
C ASP A 245 -1.51 -0.39 19.04
N GLY A 246 -0.93 0.33 18.08
CA GLY A 246 0.49 0.19 17.74
C GLY A 246 0.79 -0.65 16.49
N GLY A 247 -0.21 -1.23 15.84
CA GLY A 247 -0.04 -1.93 14.56
C GLY A 247 0.24 -0.98 13.40
N THR A 248 0.88 -1.46 12.35
CA THR A 248 1.11 -0.71 11.10
C THR A 248 0.42 -1.42 9.95
N LEU A 249 -0.19 -0.64 9.06
CA LEU A 249 -0.71 -1.12 7.78
C LEU A 249 0.18 -0.61 6.64
N LEU A 250 0.69 -1.53 5.83
CA LEU A 250 1.41 -1.27 4.61
C LEU A 250 0.53 -1.64 3.43
N GLY A 251 0.14 -0.67 2.62
CA GLY A 251 -0.57 -0.87 1.37
C GLY A 251 0.36 -0.67 0.17
N ASP A 252 0.21 -1.50 -0.86
CA ASP A 252 0.99 -1.39 -2.09
C ASP A 252 0.10 -1.60 -3.31
N ALA A 253 0.09 -0.60 -4.20
CA ALA A 253 -0.62 -0.73 -5.46
C ALA A 253 0.26 -1.51 -6.43
N CYS A 254 0.01 -2.82 -6.55
CA CYS A 254 0.67 -3.66 -7.54
C CYS A 254 0.45 -3.04 -8.93
N CYS A 255 1.50 -3.00 -9.76
CA CYS A 255 1.53 -2.30 -11.04
C CYS A 255 1.13 -0.80 -10.99
N GLY A 256 1.04 -0.19 -9.81
CA GLY A 256 0.56 1.17 -9.61
C GLY A 256 -0.90 1.37 -10.07
N MET A 257 -1.76 0.35 -9.94
CA MET A 257 -3.14 0.40 -10.42
C MET A 257 -3.98 1.45 -9.70
N LYS A 258 -4.64 2.30 -10.50
CA LYS A 258 -5.48 3.39 -9.97
C LYS A 258 -6.71 2.91 -9.18
N PRO A 259 -7.46 1.86 -9.59
CA PRO A 259 -8.61 1.37 -8.83
C PRO A 259 -8.25 0.96 -7.41
N TYR A 260 -7.16 0.22 -7.24
CA TYR A 260 -6.65 -0.17 -5.93
C TYR A 260 -6.28 1.04 -5.06
N ARG A 261 -5.53 2.00 -5.62
CA ARG A 261 -5.17 3.23 -4.90
C ARG A 261 -6.40 4.01 -4.44
N ASP A 262 -7.37 4.22 -5.33
CA ASP A 262 -8.56 4.99 -4.99
C ASP A 262 -9.38 4.29 -3.89
N ALA A 263 -9.50 2.96 -3.97
CA ALA A 263 -10.14 2.14 -2.92
C ALA A 263 -9.41 2.24 -1.58
N PHE A 264 -8.09 2.09 -1.57
CA PHE A 264 -7.28 2.20 -0.36
C PHE A 264 -7.44 3.58 0.31
N LEU A 265 -7.38 4.66 -0.48
CA LEU A 265 -7.60 6.03 0.02
C LEU A 265 -9.01 6.21 0.59
N SER A 266 -10.04 5.67 -0.08
CA SER A 266 -11.42 5.73 0.40
C SER A 266 -11.58 5.01 1.75
N GLU A 267 -11.00 3.82 1.89
CA GLU A 267 -11.05 3.05 3.14
C GLU A 267 -10.31 3.75 4.27
N MET A 268 -9.12 4.31 4.02
CA MET A 268 -8.38 5.03 5.06
C MET A 268 -9.14 6.29 5.52
N ASN A 269 -9.77 7.01 4.60
CA ASN A 269 -10.62 8.16 4.94
C ASN A 269 -11.88 7.76 5.72
N ALA A 270 -12.45 6.58 5.45
CA ALA A 270 -13.57 6.05 6.22
C ALA A 270 -13.16 5.65 7.65
N ILE A 271 -11.98 5.03 7.80
CA ILE A 271 -11.45 4.60 9.10
C ILE A 271 -11.00 5.81 9.94
N PHE A 272 -10.32 6.78 9.33
CA PHE A 272 -9.78 7.98 9.98
C PHE A 272 -10.24 9.27 9.29
N PRO A 273 -11.51 9.70 9.45
CA PRO A 273 -12.04 10.88 8.75
C PRO A 273 -11.36 12.20 9.12
N ARG A 274 -10.60 12.24 10.22
CA ARG A 274 -9.85 13.41 10.68
C ARG A 274 -8.36 13.39 10.34
N HIS A 275 -7.82 12.24 9.97
CA HIS A 275 -6.41 12.10 9.58
C HIS A 275 -6.37 11.79 8.09
N ARG A 276 -5.88 12.74 7.31
CA ARG A 276 -5.83 12.58 5.85
C ARG A 276 -4.64 11.72 5.47
N MET A 277 -4.80 11.00 4.36
CA MET A 277 -3.69 10.35 3.70
C MET A 277 -2.94 11.39 2.88
N ASP A 278 -1.73 11.75 3.30
CA ASP A 278 -0.92 12.78 2.65
C ASP A 278 0.45 12.22 2.22
N PRO A 279 1.08 12.81 1.19
CA PRO A 279 2.45 12.46 0.81
C PRO A 279 3.42 12.68 1.95
N LEU A 280 4.27 11.68 2.23
CA LEU A 280 5.31 11.79 3.25
C LEU A 280 6.41 12.74 2.78
N PRO A 281 6.81 13.70 3.62
CA PRO A 281 7.87 14.63 3.26
C PRO A 281 9.23 13.91 3.21
N LEU A 282 10.20 14.45 2.45
CA LEU A 282 11.48 13.77 2.21
C LEU A 282 12.38 13.66 3.46
N ASP A 283 12.11 14.46 4.48
CA ASP A 283 12.74 14.36 5.80
C ASP A 283 12.09 13.32 6.70
N HIS A 284 11.00 12.66 6.26
CA HIS A 284 10.34 11.62 7.03
C HIS A 284 11.31 10.46 7.32
N PRO A 285 11.35 9.94 8.57
CA PRO A 285 12.31 8.92 9.00
C PRO A 285 12.24 7.62 8.18
N VAL A 286 11.12 7.32 7.52
CA VAL A 286 11.00 6.16 6.64
C VAL A 286 12.05 6.16 5.51
N TYR A 287 12.49 7.33 5.03
CA TYR A 287 13.49 7.42 3.97
C TYR A 287 14.94 7.37 4.47
N SER A 288 15.14 7.27 5.79
CA SER A 288 16.47 7.29 6.41
C SER A 288 16.66 6.30 7.58
N SER A 289 15.68 5.43 7.85
CA SER A 289 15.68 4.53 9.01
C SER A 289 16.80 3.48 9.00
N PHE A 290 17.23 3.04 7.82
CA PHE A 290 18.41 2.17 7.68
C PHE A 290 19.43 2.72 6.71
N GLN A 291 18.98 3.10 5.50
CA GLN A 291 19.80 3.80 4.51
C GLN A 291 19.13 5.11 4.13
N LYS A 292 19.90 6.16 3.87
CA LYS A 292 19.35 7.43 3.35
C LYS A 292 19.01 7.27 1.87
N ILE A 293 17.74 7.47 1.52
CA ILE A 293 17.22 7.35 0.16
C ILE A 293 16.71 8.74 -0.26
N GLU A 294 17.41 9.38 -1.18
CA GLU A 294 17.04 10.70 -1.72
C GLU A 294 16.51 10.63 -3.15
N GLU A 295 16.96 9.62 -3.90
CA GLU A 295 16.58 9.37 -5.28
C GLU A 295 16.28 7.88 -5.48
N VAL A 296 15.24 7.61 -6.28
CA VAL A 296 14.77 6.29 -6.63
C VAL A 296 14.51 6.24 -8.14
N SER A 297 14.80 5.09 -8.75
CA SER A 297 14.49 4.81 -10.14
C SER A 297 13.05 4.31 -10.27
N PHE A 298 12.27 4.92 -11.15
CA PHE A 298 10.88 4.57 -11.41
C PHE A 298 10.70 4.17 -12.88
N ILE A 299 9.67 3.35 -13.12
CA ILE A 299 9.08 3.15 -14.44
C ILE A 299 7.70 3.83 -14.43
N GLY A 300 7.50 4.77 -15.35
CA GLY A 300 6.24 5.47 -15.54
C GLY A 300 5.17 4.59 -16.22
N GLU A 301 3.95 5.10 -16.30
CA GLU A 301 2.83 4.41 -16.94
C GLU A 301 3.11 4.18 -18.44
N ASP A 302 3.84 5.13 -19.05
CA ASP A 302 4.34 5.06 -20.42
C ASP A 302 5.54 4.13 -20.61
N GLN A 303 5.87 3.32 -19.58
CA GLN A 303 7.01 2.41 -19.52
C GLN A 303 8.37 3.10 -19.68
N LYS A 304 8.45 4.43 -19.56
CA LYS A 304 9.73 5.13 -19.61
C LYS A 304 10.37 5.18 -18.23
N PRO A 305 11.68 4.85 -18.12
CA PRO A 305 12.39 5.00 -16.87
C PRO A 305 12.61 6.48 -16.57
N PHE A 306 12.42 6.87 -15.31
CA PHE A 306 12.79 8.18 -14.81
C PHE A 306 13.34 8.07 -13.39
N LYS A 307 13.98 9.13 -12.92
CA LYS A 307 14.52 9.22 -11.56
C LYS A 307 13.82 10.35 -10.82
N GLY A 308 13.54 10.13 -9.55
CA GLY A 308 12.87 11.13 -8.73
C GLY A 308 13.06 10.84 -7.24
N ALA A 309 12.55 11.74 -6.41
CA ALA A 309 12.53 11.52 -4.98
C ALA A 309 11.58 10.35 -4.63
N PRO A 310 11.85 9.59 -3.54
CA PRO A 310 10.96 8.53 -3.11
C PRO A 310 9.58 9.11 -2.76
N PHE A 311 8.52 8.38 -3.10
CA PHE A 311 7.15 8.84 -2.93
C PHE A 311 6.29 7.77 -2.25
N LEU A 312 5.91 8.06 -1.01
CA LEU A 312 5.01 7.29 -0.17
C LEU A 312 3.92 8.22 0.34
N GLU A 313 2.73 7.68 0.56
CA GLU A 313 1.63 8.37 1.22
C GLU A 313 1.42 7.72 2.60
N GLY A 314 0.90 8.46 3.58
CA GLY A 314 0.64 7.87 4.89
C GLY A 314 -0.38 8.60 5.76
N VAL A 315 -0.87 7.88 6.77
CA VAL A 315 -1.71 8.44 7.84
C VAL A 315 -0.89 8.48 9.13
N HIS A 316 -0.78 9.67 9.71
CA HIS A 316 -0.12 9.88 10.99
C HIS A 316 -1.11 9.71 12.14
N LEU A 317 -0.70 8.92 13.15
CA LEU A 317 -1.40 8.79 14.43
C LEU A 317 -0.42 9.18 15.53
N GLY A 318 -0.56 10.42 16.02
CA GLY A 318 0.45 11.03 16.87
C GLY A 318 1.78 11.18 16.11
N CYS A 319 2.90 10.99 16.82
CA CYS A 319 4.24 11.16 16.26
C CYS A 319 4.73 10.02 15.35
N ARG A 320 3.85 9.13 14.87
CA ARG A 320 4.21 8.03 13.97
C ARG A 320 3.26 7.90 12.79
N CYS A 321 3.76 7.39 11.67
CA CYS A 321 2.98 7.02 10.51
C CYS A 321 2.45 5.59 10.71
N ALA A 322 1.15 5.44 10.95
CA ALA A 322 0.52 4.16 11.24
C ALA A 322 0.06 3.43 9.96
N VAL A 323 -0.22 4.18 8.90
CA VAL A 323 -0.55 3.62 7.59
C VAL A 323 0.48 4.13 6.59
N LEU A 324 1.13 3.24 5.88
CA LEU A 324 2.06 3.53 4.79
C LEU A 324 1.46 2.99 3.49
N PHE A 325 1.52 3.77 2.42
CA PHE A 325 1.03 3.37 1.12
C PHE A 325 2.02 3.69 0.01
N THR A 326 2.25 2.72 -0.85
CA THR A 326 3.11 2.82 -2.04
C THR A 326 2.22 2.89 -3.29
N PRO A 327 2.05 4.08 -3.89
CA PRO A 327 1.30 4.23 -5.13
C PRO A 327 2.09 3.78 -6.36
N TYR A 328 3.42 3.72 -6.24
CA TYR A 328 4.31 3.05 -7.18
C TYR A 328 4.66 1.69 -6.61
N ASP A 329 4.39 0.66 -7.39
CA ASP A 329 4.57 -0.74 -7.02
C ASP A 329 5.98 -1.03 -6.50
N LEU A 330 6.04 -1.57 -5.27
CA LEU A 330 7.24 -2.17 -4.69
C LEU A 330 7.22 -3.70 -4.71
N SER A 331 6.05 -4.34 -4.71
CA SER A 331 5.88 -5.79 -4.65
C SER A 331 6.53 -6.53 -5.82
N CYS A 332 6.41 -6.02 -7.05
CA CYS A 332 7.13 -6.59 -8.21
C CYS A 332 8.65 -6.61 -7.95
N GLY A 333 9.16 -5.50 -7.41
CA GLY A 333 10.57 -5.36 -7.06
C GLY A 333 11.00 -6.32 -5.96
N TRP A 334 10.17 -6.50 -4.92
CA TRP A 334 10.44 -7.44 -3.85
C TRP A 334 10.41 -8.89 -4.33
N ASP A 335 9.46 -9.23 -5.17
CA ASP A 335 9.31 -10.56 -5.76
C ASP A 335 10.41 -10.88 -6.78
N GLY A 336 11.00 -9.84 -7.39
CA GLY A 336 12.20 -9.93 -8.21
C GLY A 336 11.91 -10.06 -9.70
N HIS A 337 10.75 -9.58 -10.15
CA HIS A 337 10.35 -9.60 -11.56
C HIS A 337 9.82 -8.24 -12.01
N SER A 338 9.67 -8.08 -13.32
CA SER A 338 9.07 -6.91 -13.95
C SER A 338 8.25 -7.33 -15.17
N HIS A 339 7.36 -6.47 -15.65
CA HIS A 339 6.53 -6.71 -16.82
C HIS A 339 6.30 -5.41 -17.61
N GLU A 340 5.68 -5.51 -18.78
CA GLU A 340 5.63 -4.43 -19.79
C GLU A 340 4.54 -3.37 -19.54
N ALA A 341 3.82 -3.42 -18.41
CA ALA A 341 2.71 -2.52 -18.12
C ALA A 341 2.76 -2.02 -16.66
N GLY A 342 2.13 -0.90 -16.33
CA GLY A 342 2.05 -0.40 -14.95
C GLY A 342 3.26 0.39 -14.46
N ARG A 343 3.08 1.03 -13.30
CA ARG A 343 4.05 1.92 -12.66
C ARG A 343 4.70 1.23 -11.48
N ARG A 344 6.03 1.30 -11.39
CA ARG A 344 6.79 0.63 -10.34
C ARG A 344 8.09 1.32 -10.00
N VAL A 345 8.66 0.97 -8.86
CA VAL A 345 10.04 1.31 -8.52
C VAL A 345 10.97 0.26 -9.14
N TRP A 346 11.62 0.62 -10.24
CA TRP A 346 12.54 -0.27 -10.94
C TRP A 346 13.55 0.51 -11.76
N SER A 347 14.78 -0.01 -11.82
CA SER A 347 15.87 0.53 -12.62
C SER A 347 16.21 -0.42 -13.77
N ALA A 348 16.38 0.13 -14.98
CA ALA A 348 16.85 -0.67 -16.12
C ALA A 348 18.26 -1.24 -15.89
N GLN A 349 19.09 -0.56 -15.10
CA GLN A 349 20.49 -0.94 -14.86
C GLN A 349 20.67 -1.75 -13.58
N THR A 350 19.97 -1.37 -12.51
CA THR A 350 20.15 -1.96 -11.17
C THR A 350 18.98 -2.86 -10.75
N GLY A 351 17.96 -3.00 -11.59
CA GLY A 351 16.80 -3.86 -11.34
C GLY A 351 15.98 -3.40 -10.12
N PRO A 352 15.60 -4.32 -9.22
CA PRO A 352 14.73 -4.03 -8.07
C PRO A 352 15.45 -3.41 -6.86
N GLN A 353 16.73 -3.05 -6.97
CA GLN A 353 17.53 -2.65 -5.81
C GLN A 353 16.93 -1.48 -5.03
N ASP A 354 16.37 -0.47 -5.70
CA ASP A 354 15.77 0.67 -5.03
C ASP A 354 14.47 0.29 -4.30
N ALA A 355 13.65 -0.61 -4.88
CA ALA A 355 12.45 -1.13 -4.23
C ALA A 355 12.78 -1.95 -2.97
N ILE A 356 13.83 -2.77 -3.04
CA ILE A 356 14.32 -3.54 -1.89
C ILE A 356 14.86 -2.60 -0.80
N ARG A 357 15.63 -1.57 -1.16
CA ARG A 357 16.13 -0.57 -0.20
C ARG A 357 14.99 0.15 0.51
N LEU A 358 13.97 0.58 -0.23
CA LEU A 358 12.76 1.18 0.36
C LEU A 358 12.03 0.19 1.28
N GLY A 359 11.86 -1.07 0.87
CA GLY A 359 11.22 -2.09 1.69
C GLY A 359 11.96 -2.36 3.02
N VAL A 360 13.29 -2.47 2.98
CA VAL A 360 14.12 -2.64 4.19
C VAL A 360 13.98 -1.42 5.12
N ASN A 361 13.99 -0.21 4.55
CA ASN A 361 13.78 1.02 5.30
C ASN A 361 12.38 1.10 5.95
N ILE A 362 11.33 0.73 5.22
CA ILE A 362 9.95 0.68 5.74
C ILE A 362 9.87 -0.28 6.93
N LEU A 363 10.43 -1.48 6.81
CA LEU A 363 10.43 -2.45 7.90
C LEU A 363 11.27 -2.00 9.10
N ALA A 364 12.43 -1.38 8.86
CA ALA A 364 13.24 -0.78 9.91
C ALA A 364 12.48 0.33 10.65
N TYR A 365 11.77 1.20 9.92
CA TYR A 365 10.92 2.24 10.48
C TYR A 365 9.79 1.67 11.34
N CYS A 366 9.08 0.63 10.85
CA CYS A 366 7.99 0.00 11.58
C CYS A 366 8.49 -0.64 12.88
N LEU A 367 9.63 -1.33 12.84
CA LEU A 367 10.27 -1.91 14.03
C LEU A 367 10.66 -0.83 15.05
N ALA A 368 11.23 0.29 14.59
CA ALA A 368 11.63 1.38 15.46
C ALA A 368 10.44 2.13 16.09
N SER A 369 9.35 2.31 15.34
CA SER A 369 8.16 3.06 15.78
C SER A 369 7.12 2.22 16.52
N TYR A 370 7.25 0.89 16.53
CA TYR A 370 6.30 -0.03 17.16
C TYR A 370 6.09 0.27 18.65
N GLN A 371 7.18 0.35 19.43
CA GLN A 371 7.09 0.62 20.88
C GLN A 371 6.45 1.97 21.17
N GLN A 372 6.76 2.99 20.36
CA GLN A 372 6.14 4.31 20.47
C GLN A 372 4.63 4.24 20.24
N GLY A 373 4.19 3.50 19.21
CA GLY A 373 2.77 3.26 18.94
C GLY A 373 2.04 2.61 20.12
N ARG A 374 2.64 1.57 20.72
CA ARG A 374 2.09 0.93 21.93
C ARG A 374 1.94 1.90 23.09
N GLN A 375 2.91 2.80 23.29
CA GLN A 375 2.83 3.80 24.36
C GLN A 375 1.74 4.84 24.10
N LEU A 376 1.58 5.29 22.84
CA LEU A 376 0.55 6.24 22.45
C LEU A 376 -0.87 5.65 22.55
N ALA A 377 -1.01 4.33 22.44
CA ALA A 377 -2.28 3.64 22.61
C ALA A 377 -2.80 3.65 24.07
N ILE A 378 -1.90 3.82 25.05
CA ILE A 378 -2.25 3.73 26.47
C ILE A 378 -2.98 5.00 26.91
N SER A 379 -4.28 4.90 27.16
CA SER A 379 -5.04 5.95 27.82
C SER A 379 -4.91 5.83 29.35
N LYS A 380 -4.31 6.84 29.99
CA LYS A 380 -4.27 6.92 31.46
C LYS A 380 -5.60 7.46 31.98
N ARG A 381 -6.33 6.64 32.74
CA ARG A 381 -7.53 7.07 33.46
C ARG A 381 -7.13 7.61 34.83
N TYR A 382 -7.27 8.92 35.03
CA TYR A 382 -7.06 9.56 36.32
C TYR A 382 -8.37 9.52 37.11
N HIS A 383 -8.38 8.82 38.24
CA HIS A 383 -9.59 8.63 39.05
C HIS A 383 -10.04 9.90 39.79
N GLU A 384 -9.15 10.89 39.95
CA GLU A 384 -9.40 12.15 40.66
C GLU A 384 -9.61 13.34 39.73
N ALA A 385 -9.73 13.13 38.41
CA ALA A 385 -9.84 14.23 37.44
C ALA A 385 -11.05 15.15 37.68
N ASP A 386 -12.13 14.61 38.23
CA ASP A 386 -13.37 15.35 38.52
C ASP A 386 -13.44 15.82 39.98
N ALA A 387 -12.44 15.52 40.81
CA ALA A 387 -12.40 15.98 42.19
C ALA A 387 -12.05 17.48 42.22
N ALA A 388 -12.75 18.25 43.06
CA ALA A 388 -12.42 19.66 43.26
C ALA A 388 -11.00 19.75 43.86
N SER A 389 -10.03 20.26 43.10
CA SER A 389 -8.69 20.49 43.60
C SER A 389 -8.56 21.93 44.11
N ASP A 390 -8.08 22.09 45.34
CA ASP A 390 -7.66 23.38 45.92
C ASP A 390 -6.26 23.80 45.38
N GLU A 391 -5.79 23.17 44.30
CA GLU A 391 -4.45 23.36 43.78
C GLU A 391 -4.32 24.69 43.02
N LYS A 392 -3.39 25.53 43.49
CA LYS A 392 -3.12 26.87 42.93
C LYS A 392 -2.46 26.86 41.55
N PHE A 393 -2.14 25.69 40.99
CA PHE A 393 -1.40 25.53 39.75
C PHE A 393 -2.14 24.59 38.80
N VAL A 394 -2.61 25.12 37.67
CA VAL A 394 -3.44 24.38 36.70
C VAL A 394 -2.69 24.28 35.37
N PHE A 395 -2.53 23.06 34.85
CA PHE A 395 -2.13 22.85 33.47
C PHE A 395 -3.36 22.92 32.55
N GLY A 396 -3.41 23.94 31.69
CA GLY A 396 -4.40 23.99 30.61
C GLY A 396 -3.98 23.09 29.46
N GLN A 397 -4.75 22.04 29.17
CA GLN A 397 -4.55 21.25 27.96
C GLN A 397 -5.24 21.95 26.78
N VAL A 398 -4.46 22.37 25.78
CA VAL A 398 -5.01 22.97 24.55
C VAL A 398 -5.47 21.86 23.63
N VAL A 399 -6.76 21.82 23.34
CA VAL A 399 -7.34 20.96 22.30
C VAL A 399 -7.37 21.74 21.00
N HIS A 400 -6.73 21.22 19.95
CA HIS A 400 -6.75 21.80 18.60
C HIS A 400 -7.11 20.71 17.58
N GLU A 401 -7.44 21.12 16.35
CA GLU A 401 -8.09 20.26 15.35
C GLU A 401 -7.14 19.38 14.50
N GLY A 402 -5.91 19.05 14.92
CA GLY A 402 -4.95 18.40 14.00
C GLY A 402 -3.80 17.58 14.60
N ASP A 403 -2.87 17.15 13.73
CA ASP A 403 -1.76 16.22 14.02
C ASP A 403 -0.64 16.83 14.90
N TRP A 404 -0.16 16.06 15.88
CA TRP A 404 1.11 16.27 16.61
C TRP A 404 1.97 15.02 16.54
#